data_AF-A0A973LIZ8-F1
#
_entry.id   AF-A0A973LIZ8-F1
#
_cell.length_a   1.000
_cell.length_b   1.000
_cell.length_c   1.000
_cell.angle_alpha   90.00
_cell.angle_beta   90.00
_cell.angle_gamma   90.00
#
_symmetry.space_group_name_H-M   'P 1'
#
loop_
_entity.id
_entity.type
_entity.pdbx_description
1 polymer ?
#
loop_
_entity_poly.entity_id
_entity_poly.type
_entity_poly.pdbx_seq_one_letter_code
_entity_poly.pdbx_strand_id
1 'polypeptide(L)'
;MPSAPFHRRSDVVAWGVARARPGRGLVRAFPLGAARSARGRRGGEDWGVAAGDRVDGLRTVTGRPGRPGRDGYDGGDRRVGQQLADDLAQAGTKTADPPSAWAPAVAEHLGLPHAAALGPATYFADLATPHGERHVRVCGGTACFAASGGRSVGDVEREVGVAAGAVSTDRTVSVQEVRCLGYCYSGPAALVDDSPCAGADLAGQVADRAARRDPPIPIADTTGDPILLEGLLTGQPGWQVWPRAVATLSPDEIRTEVGVSGLRGRGGAAYEAAAKWAAVAGHPAAVLVANGDEGDPGSFADRLLMEQAPDLVLEGVALAALACGARQAVVLVRSEYPRAATRLREAVRRAQADGHLGERIHGSTASLDIRIATGAGSYVGGEETALIAGLEGGRGCSHARPPYPTSRGLWGAPTVVNNVETLAAVPWIVAHGGAAYAARGAPGQTGTKLVCLSERFANPGCYEVEFGAGLRWVAGDLGGGLRDGARLAVVQVGGPLGGFLAEADLDVPMTDRDLAARGAALGHAGLVAFDTGIDPAEVLRYLWRFADAESCGACSPCRVGSRRGLDLVAAGQGPDADYARWMRVLETASLCAFGRRIPPAVRSLVRAYGAALAEWDL
;
A
#
# COMPACT_ATOMS: atom_id res chain seq x y z
N MET A 1 -26.14 -45.39 20.60
CA MET A 1 -25.87 -46.83 20.48
C MET A 1 -26.97 -47.48 19.65
N PRO A 2 -26.71 -48.45 18.77
CA PRO A 2 -25.41 -48.78 18.16
C PRO A 2 -25.47 -49.15 16.65
N SER A 3 -24.31 -49.02 16.01
CA SER A 3 -23.63 -50.02 15.14
C SER A 3 -24.26 -50.42 13.80
N ALA A 4 -23.71 -50.05 12.62
CA ALA A 4 -22.50 -50.60 11.97
C ALA A 4 -22.62 -52.10 11.58
N PRO A 5 -21.80 -52.68 10.67
CA PRO A 5 -20.94 -52.16 9.59
C PRO A 5 -21.12 -52.95 8.25
N PHE A 6 -20.42 -52.58 7.17
CA PHE A 6 -19.85 -53.60 6.25
C PHE A 6 -18.56 -53.11 5.58
N HIS A 7 -17.60 -54.04 5.50
CA HIS A 7 -16.19 -53.86 5.12
C HIS A 7 -15.91 -54.20 3.65
N ARG A 8 -14.94 -53.45 3.08
CA ARG A 8 -13.81 -53.82 2.17
C ARG A 8 -14.03 -54.73 0.94
N ARG A 9 -13.53 -54.24 -0.20
CA ARG A 9 -12.40 -54.76 -1.03
C ARG A 9 -12.15 -53.73 -2.16
N SER A 10 -11.05 -52.97 -2.20
CA SER A 10 -9.72 -53.29 -2.75
C SER A 10 -9.74 -54.02 -4.09
N ASP A 11 -9.52 -53.27 -5.18
CA ASP A 11 -8.80 -53.77 -6.34
C ASP A 11 -7.88 -52.69 -6.92
N VAL A 12 -6.63 -53.11 -7.04
CA VAL A 12 -5.45 -52.43 -7.57
C VAL A 12 -5.41 -52.74 -9.07
N VAL A 13 -5.19 -51.73 -9.92
CA VAL A 13 -4.68 -51.96 -11.27
C VAL A 13 -3.52 -51.01 -11.53
N ALA A 14 -2.33 -51.61 -11.55
CA ALA A 14 -1.09 -51.03 -12.03
C ALA A 14 -0.83 -51.48 -13.47
N TRP A 15 -0.46 -50.54 -14.34
CA TRP A 15 0.32 -50.75 -15.57
C TRP A 15 1.16 -49.47 -15.72
N GLY A 16 2.48 -49.47 -15.87
CA GLY A 16 3.35 -50.43 -16.53
C GLY A 16 4.15 -49.65 -17.58
N VAL A 17 5.42 -49.37 -17.26
CA VAL A 17 6.40 -48.58 -18.03
C VAL A 17 6.66 -49.16 -19.43
N ALA A 18 6.83 -48.29 -20.44
CA ALA A 18 7.59 -48.64 -21.65
C ALA A 18 8.39 -47.44 -22.19
N ARG A 19 9.73 -47.62 -22.20
CA ARG A 19 10.73 -46.79 -22.87
C ARG A 19 10.76 -47.12 -24.37
N ALA A 20 10.93 -46.11 -25.23
CA ALA A 20 11.72 -46.20 -26.46
C ALA A 20 12.09 -44.82 -27.03
N ARG A 21 13.40 -44.60 -27.23
CA ARG A 21 14.07 -43.66 -28.17
C ARG A 21 14.99 -44.55 -29.03
N PRO A 22 15.33 -44.25 -30.31
CA PRO A 22 16.25 -43.13 -30.62
C PRO A 22 16.18 -42.51 -32.04
N GLY A 23 16.90 -41.39 -32.23
CA GLY A 23 17.27 -40.78 -33.52
C GLY A 23 17.60 -39.28 -33.35
N ARG A 24 18.79 -38.90 -32.86
CA ARG A 24 20.01 -38.45 -33.59
C ARG A 24 19.81 -37.28 -34.57
N GLY A 25 20.34 -36.12 -34.18
CA GLY A 25 20.71 -34.99 -35.03
C GLY A 25 21.68 -34.04 -34.28
N LEU A 26 22.94 -34.04 -34.69
CA LEU A 26 24.07 -33.24 -34.18
C LEU A 26 23.84 -31.72 -34.27
N VAL A 27 24.44 -30.91 -33.39
CA VAL A 27 25.56 -29.97 -33.69
C VAL A 27 26.26 -29.48 -32.39
N ARG A 28 27.54 -29.87 -32.30
CA ARG A 28 28.77 -29.29 -31.69
C ARG A 28 28.71 -28.25 -30.55
N ALA A 29 29.32 -28.64 -29.42
CA ALA A 29 29.93 -27.75 -28.42
C ALA A 29 31.41 -27.47 -28.74
N PHE A 30 31.88 -26.25 -28.47
CA PHE A 30 33.30 -25.85 -28.54
C PHE A 30 33.98 -25.97 -27.16
N PRO A 31 35.24 -26.40 -27.07
CA PRO A 31 35.93 -26.59 -25.80
C PRO A 31 36.68 -25.34 -25.33
N LEU A 32 36.75 -25.20 -23.99
CA LEU A 32 37.63 -24.31 -23.25
C LEU A 32 39.10 -24.66 -23.49
N GLY A 33 39.89 -23.71 -23.98
CA GLY A 33 41.34 -23.80 -24.11
C GLY A 33 42.04 -22.83 -23.19
N ALA A 34 42.86 -23.36 -22.28
CA ALA A 34 43.81 -22.60 -21.47
C ALA A 34 45.00 -22.14 -22.32
N ALA A 35 45.44 -20.88 -22.16
CA ALA A 35 46.73 -20.42 -22.65
C ALA A 35 47.38 -19.46 -21.62
N ARG A 36 48.60 -19.83 -21.21
CA ARG A 36 49.48 -19.07 -20.32
C ARG A 36 50.24 -17.98 -21.09
N SER A 37 50.39 -16.85 -20.40
CA SER A 37 51.47 -15.85 -20.40
C SER A 37 52.27 -15.54 -21.68
N ALA A 38 52.24 -14.27 -22.08
CA ALA A 38 53.43 -13.57 -22.59
C ALA A 38 53.47 -12.16 -21.98
N ARG A 39 54.59 -11.86 -21.31
CA ARG A 39 54.91 -10.56 -20.69
C ARG A 39 55.18 -9.52 -21.79
N GLY A 40 54.51 -8.37 -21.71
CA GLY A 40 54.92 -7.14 -22.37
C GLY A 40 54.94 -6.01 -21.35
N ARG A 41 56.13 -5.64 -20.88
CA ARG A 41 56.36 -4.42 -20.09
C ARG A 41 56.25 -3.20 -21.01
N ARG A 42 55.53 -2.15 -20.59
CA ARG A 42 55.87 -0.74 -20.87
C ARG A 42 55.02 0.19 -20.01
N GLY A 43 55.71 1.10 -19.31
CA GLY A 43 55.24 2.43 -18.90
C GLY A 43 54.27 2.49 -17.74
N GLY A 44 54.78 2.77 -16.54
CA GLY A 44 53.96 3.16 -15.40
C GLY A 44 53.60 4.64 -15.45
N GLU A 45 52.40 4.94 -14.99
CA GLU A 45 52.06 6.19 -14.30
C GLU A 45 51.22 5.79 -13.08
N ASP A 46 51.78 6.04 -11.89
CA ASP A 46 51.15 5.83 -10.60
C ASP A 46 49.98 6.82 -10.43
N TRP A 47 48.75 6.32 -10.49
CA TRP A 47 47.60 6.97 -9.87
C TRP A 47 47.22 6.20 -8.62
N GLY A 48 47.98 6.45 -7.56
CA GLY A 48 47.59 6.08 -6.20
C GLY A 48 46.36 6.89 -5.79
N VAL A 49 45.17 6.33 -5.96
CA VAL A 49 43.94 6.83 -5.33
C VAL A 49 43.18 5.63 -4.76
N ALA A 50 42.87 5.71 -3.48
CA ALA A 50 42.16 4.71 -2.69
C ALA A 50 40.86 4.26 -3.39
N ALA A 51 40.88 3.07 -3.98
CA ALA A 51 39.76 2.47 -4.72
C ALA A 51 38.88 1.54 -3.84
N GLY A 52 39.00 1.62 -2.52
CA GLY A 52 38.28 0.75 -1.58
C GLY A 52 36.86 1.21 -1.25
N ASP A 53 36.64 2.50 -1.05
CA ASP A 53 35.44 2.98 -0.34
C ASP A 53 34.33 3.57 -1.23
N ARG A 54 34.58 3.78 -2.53
CA ARG A 54 33.62 4.42 -3.45
C ARG A 54 32.74 3.45 -4.25
N VAL A 55 33.00 2.15 -4.14
CA VAL A 55 32.29 1.12 -4.93
C VAL A 55 31.12 0.50 -4.15
N ASP A 56 31.04 0.68 -2.83
CA ASP A 56 29.95 0.12 -2.01
C ASP A 56 28.66 0.96 -2.02
N GLY A 57 28.74 2.30 -2.11
CA GLY A 57 27.56 3.17 -2.26
C GLY A 57 26.78 2.96 -3.57
N LEU A 58 27.41 2.39 -4.61
CA LEU A 58 26.72 2.01 -5.84
C LEU A 58 25.94 0.69 -5.70
N ARG A 59 26.30 -0.16 -4.73
CA ARG A 59 25.70 -1.49 -4.54
C ARG A 59 24.40 -1.43 -3.74
N THR A 60 24.26 -0.44 -2.86
CA THR A 60 23.01 -0.11 -2.16
C THR A 60 21.95 0.46 -3.12
N VAL A 61 22.36 1.25 -4.13
CA VAL A 61 21.43 1.89 -5.07
C VAL A 61 21.09 1.03 -6.30
N THR A 62 21.99 0.17 -6.78
CA THR A 62 21.79 -0.58 -8.04
C THR A 62 21.27 -2.03 -7.87
N GLY A 63 21.01 -2.47 -6.65
CA GLY A 63 20.44 -3.81 -6.38
C GLY A 63 21.31 -5.00 -6.82
N ARG A 64 22.62 -4.81 -7.06
CA ARG A 64 23.53 -5.93 -7.38
C ARG A 64 24.10 -6.58 -6.10
N PRO A 65 24.14 -7.92 -6.01
CA PRO A 65 24.62 -8.62 -4.82
C PRO A 65 26.15 -8.51 -4.67
N GLY A 66 26.60 -8.09 -3.48
CA GLY A 66 27.99 -8.26 -3.04
C GLY A 66 28.27 -9.70 -2.60
N ARG A 67 29.52 -10.15 -2.76
CA ARG A 67 29.98 -11.40 -2.12
C ARG A 67 30.05 -11.19 -0.60
N PRO A 68 29.76 -12.20 0.23
CA PRO A 68 29.87 -12.06 1.68
C PRO A 68 31.35 -11.92 2.06
N GLY A 69 31.73 -10.74 2.56
CA GLY A 69 32.96 -10.52 3.30
C GLY A 69 32.86 -11.11 4.71
N ARG A 70 33.99 -11.50 5.29
CA ARG A 70 34.09 -12.21 6.58
C ARG A 70 33.91 -11.31 7.81
N ASP A 71 33.83 -10.00 7.63
CA ASP A 71 33.67 -9.03 8.69
C ASP A 71 32.38 -8.25 8.45
N GLY A 72 31.53 -8.14 9.47
CA GLY A 72 30.18 -7.59 9.38
C GLY A 72 30.16 -6.20 8.75
N TYR A 73 29.18 -5.98 7.87
CA TYR A 73 28.85 -4.67 7.31
C TYR A 73 28.68 -3.63 8.45
N ASP A 74 29.62 -2.70 8.53
CA ASP A 74 29.62 -1.56 9.44
C ASP A 74 28.36 -0.69 9.21
N GLY A 75 27.78 -0.17 10.28
CA GLY A 75 26.46 0.49 10.32
C GLY A 75 26.39 1.85 9.63
N GLY A 76 27.49 2.35 9.07
CA GLY A 76 27.57 3.65 8.39
C GLY A 76 26.92 3.70 6.99
N ASP A 77 26.94 2.59 6.24
CA ASP A 77 26.57 2.57 4.80
C ASP A 77 25.05 2.39 4.58
N ARG A 78 24.31 1.94 5.60
CA ARG A 78 22.85 1.70 5.53
C ARG A 78 22.01 2.97 5.47
N ARG A 79 22.59 4.13 5.78
CA ARG A 79 21.87 5.41 5.89
C ARG A 79 21.94 6.27 4.64
N VAL A 80 22.81 5.97 3.67
CA VAL A 80 22.99 6.82 2.49
C VAL A 80 21.71 6.89 1.65
N GLY A 81 21.03 5.75 1.44
CA GLY A 81 19.76 5.72 0.72
C GLY A 81 18.63 6.46 1.44
N GLN A 82 18.58 6.35 2.77
CA GLN A 82 17.62 7.11 3.57
C GLN A 82 17.91 8.62 3.51
N GLN A 83 19.17 9.01 3.68
CA GLN A 83 19.60 10.40 3.57
C GLN A 83 19.28 10.95 2.18
N LEU A 84 19.47 10.15 1.12
CA LEU A 84 19.07 10.50 -0.23
C LEU A 84 17.56 10.79 -0.31
N ALA A 85 16.70 9.93 0.25
CA ALA A 85 15.26 10.16 0.25
C ALA A 85 14.89 11.48 0.95
N ASP A 86 15.47 11.71 2.13
CA ASP A 86 15.23 12.91 2.94
C ASP A 86 15.74 14.19 2.23
N ASP A 87 16.95 14.15 1.65
CA ASP A 87 17.57 15.28 0.92
C ASP A 87 16.82 15.57 -0.38
N LEU A 88 16.33 14.55 -1.09
CA LEU A 88 15.50 14.72 -2.28
C LEU A 88 14.17 15.39 -1.93
N ALA A 89 13.51 14.95 -0.85
CA ALA A 89 12.28 15.59 -0.39
C ALA A 89 12.53 17.06 -0.01
N GLN A 90 13.64 17.34 0.68
CA GLN A 90 14.03 18.71 1.01
C GLN A 90 14.32 19.55 -0.23
N ALA A 91 15.07 19.03 -1.21
CA ALA A 91 15.45 19.74 -2.42
C ALA A 91 14.28 19.96 -3.40
N GLY A 92 13.34 19.01 -3.46
CA GLY A 92 12.11 19.11 -4.26
C GLY A 92 11.02 19.97 -3.63
N THR A 93 11.15 20.32 -2.35
CA THR A 93 10.16 21.16 -1.67
C THR A 93 10.21 22.60 -2.21
N LYS A 94 9.05 23.14 -2.62
CA LYS A 94 8.90 24.54 -3.08
C LYS A 94 9.83 24.92 -4.24
N THR A 95 10.17 23.96 -5.08
CA THR A 95 10.83 24.25 -6.36
C THR A 95 9.88 23.99 -7.52
N ALA A 96 9.77 24.99 -8.40
CA ALA A 96 9.08 24.84 -9.68
C ALA A 96 10.01 24.28 -10.78
N ASP A 97 11.28 23.97 -10.45
CA ASP A 97 12.23 23.37 -11.38
C ASP A 97 12.07 21.85 -11.45
N PRO A 98 12.22 21.26 -12.65
CA PRO A 98 12.11 19.81 -12.80
C PRO A 98 13.26 19.09 -12.05
N PRO A 99 13.08 17.81 -11.66
CA PRO A 99 14.10 17.01 -11.01
C PRO A 99 15.49 17.04 -11.66
N SER A 100 15.55 17.17 -12.99
CA SER A 100 16.81 17.26 -13.73
C SER A 100 17.68 18.46 -13.36
N ALA A 101 17.11 19.51 -12.76
CA ALA A 101 17.82 20.72 -12.37
C ALA A 101 18.46 20.63 -10.97
N TRP A 102 17.88 19.86 -10.04
CA TRP A 102 18.27 19.87 -8.63
C TRP A 102 18.72 18.50 -8.09
N ALA A 103 18.14 17.39 -8.56
CA ALA A 103 18.47 16.06 -8.07
C ALA A 103 19.95 15.65 -8.30
N PRO A 104 20.61 16.03 -9.43
CA PRO A 104 22.04 15.76 -9.61
C PRO A 104 22.94 16.33 -8.50
N ALA A 105 22.64 17.53 -8.00
CA ALA A 105 23.41 18.17 -6.94
C ALA A 105 23.27 17.42 -5.60
N VAL A 106 22.08 16.88 -5.31
CA VAL A 106 21.85 16.02 -4.15
C VAL A 106 22.70 14.75 -4.24
N ALA A 107 22.72 14.10 -5.41
CA ALA A 107 23.57 12.93 -5.62
C ALA A 107 25.06 13.26 -5.44
N GLU A 108 25.55 14.38 -5.99
CA GLU A 108 26.93 14.82 -5.84
C GLU A 108 27.32 15.05 -4.38
N HIS A 109 26.43 15.70 -3.60
CA HIS A 109 26.64 15.93 -2.18
C HIS A 109 26.84 14.63 -1.39
N LEU A 110 26.09 13.58 -1.76
CA LEU A 110 26.16 12.26 -1.14
C LEU A 110 27.21 11.33 -1.77
N GLY A 111 27.98 11.79 -2.75
CA GLY A 111 28.98 10.98 -3.45
C GLY A 111 28.38 9.87 -4.32
N LEU A 112 27.12 10.03 -4.75
CA LEU A 112 26.37 9.09 -5.59
C LEU A 112 26.38 9.52 -7.07
N PRO A 113 26.18 8.58 -8.01
CA PRO A 113 25.91 8.93 -9.41
C PRO A 113 24.61 9.72 -9.54
N HIS A 114 24.53 10.70 -10.46
CA HIS A 114 23.30 11.47 -10.70
C HIS A 114 22.05 10.60 -10.91
N ALA A 115 22.19 9.45 -11.57
CA ALA A 115 21.11 8.51 -11.80
C ALA A 115 20.47 7.97 -10.51
N ALA A 116 21.23 7.90 -9.40
CA ALA A 116 20.75 7.48 -8.09
C ALA A 116 19.66 8.43 -7.56
N ALA A 117 19.84 9.74 -7.78
CA ALA A 117 18.89 10.76 -7.38
C ALA A 117 17.79 10.99 -8.44
N LEU A 118 18.15 11.00 -9.72
CA LEU A 118 17.19 11.23 -10.82
C LEU A 118 16.11 10.15 -10.88
N GLY A 119 16.46 8.89 -10.62
CA GLY A 119 15.53 7.76 -10.60
C GLY A 119 14.31 8.00 -9.69
N PRO A 120 14.49 8.10 -8.36
CA PRO A 120 13.41 8.39 -7.42
C PRO A 120 12.78 9.76 -7.65
N ALA A 121 13.57 10.82 -7.94
CA ALA A 121 13.04 12.17 -8.09
C ALA A 121 12.09 12.35 -9.30
N THR A 122 12.28 11.56 -10.36
CA THR A 122 11.36 11.56 -11.52
C THR A 122 10.24 10.52 -11.40
N TYR A 123 10.29 9.65 -10.38
CA TYR A 123 9.33 8.58 -10.17
C TYR A 123 8.18 8.99 -9.25
N PHE A 124 8.52 9.63 -8.13
CA PHE A 124 7.56 10.02 -7.10
C PHE A 124 6.83 11.31 -7.48
N ALA A 125 5.50 11.32 -7.40
CA ALA A 125 4.69 12.43 -7.91
C ALA A 125 5.01 13.76 -7.21
N ASP A 126 5.28 13.73 -5.91
CA ASP A 126 5.56 14.94 -5.11
C ASP A 126 6.95 15.51 -5.40
N LEU A 127 7.86 14.72 -5.97
CA LEU A 127 9.18 15.17 -6.40
C LEU A 127 9.18 15.60 -7.87
N ALA A 128 8.41 14.91 -8.70
CA ALA A 128 8.37 15.14 -10.14
C ALA A 128 7.50 16.34 -10.54
N THR A 129 6.46 16.64 -9.75
CA THR A 129 5.54 17.75 -10.02
C THR A 129 6.15 19.08 -9.59
N PRO A 130 6.10 20.13 -10.43
CA PRO A 130 6.53 21.47 -10.02
C PRO A 130 5.79 21.95 -8.75
N HIS A 131 6.53 22.50 -7.80
CA HIS A 131 5.99 22.96 -6.52
C HIS A 131 6.18 24.48 -6.38
N GLY A 132 5.10 25.22 -6.57
CA GLY A 132 5.03 26.66 -6.28
C GLY A 132 5.00 26.96 -4.78
N GLU A 133 4.96 28.24 -4.42
CA GLU A 133 4.76 28.69 -3.03
C GLU A 133 3.42 28.24 -2.46
N ARG A 134 2.39 28.24 -3.31
CA ARG A 134 1.05 27.70 -3.05
C ARG A 134 0.87 26.43 -3.87
N HIS A 135 0.75 25.29 -3.19
CA HIS A 135 0.66 24.00 -3.85
C HIS A 135 -0.71 23.36 -3.63
N VAL A 136 -1.45 23.13 -4.72
CA VAL A 136 -2.80 22.56 -4.67
C VAL A 136 -2.76 21.11 -5.10
N ARG A 137 -3.07 20.18 -4.19
CA ARG A 137 -3.24 18.76 -4.50
C ARG A 137 -4.72 18.44 -4.61
N VAL A 138 -5.21 18.07 -5.79
CA VAL A 138 -6.63 17.79 -6.05
C VAL A 138 -6.86 16.29 -6.19
N CYS A 139 -7.83 15.73 -5.46
CA CYS A 139 -8.13 14.31 -5.49
C CYS A 139 -8.87 13.90 -6.78
N GLY A 140 -8.21 13.10 -7.61
CA GLY A 140 -8.78 12.35 -8.74
C GLY A 140 -9.15 10.91 -8.39
N GLY A 141 -9.35 10.59 -7.11
CA GLY A 141 -9.69 9.24 -6.66
C GLY A 141 -11.09 8.81 -7.02
N THR A 142 -11.33 7.50 -7.05
CA THR A 142 -12.60 6.92 -7.50
C THR A 142 -13.80 7.45 -6.72
N ALA A 143 -13.66 7.66 -5.41
CA ALA A 143 -14.71 8.30 -4.60
C ALA A 143 -14.96 9.77 -5.02
N CYS A 144 -13.92 10.58 -5.25
CA CYS A 144 -14.09 11.97 -5.71
C CYS A 144 -14.58 12.05 -7.15
N PHE A 145 -14.21 11.08 -7.99
CA PHE A 145 -14.74 10.89 -9.32
C PHE A 145 -16.23 10.57 -9.26
N ALA A 146 -16.66 9.63 -8.41
CA ALA A 146 -18.08 9.32 -8.20
C ALA A 146 -18.85 10.53 -7.64
N ALA A 147 -18.27 11.27 -6.69
CA ALA A 147 -18.87 12.46 -6.10
C ALA A 147 -19.19 13.56 -7.12
N SER A 148 -18.30 13.74 -8.12
CA SER A 148 -18.32 14.89 -9.01
C SER A 148 -18.63 14.55 -10.47
N GLY A 149 -18.85 13.27 -10.80
CA GLY A 149 -18.88 12.80 -12.19
C GLY A 149 -17.57 13.11 -12.93
N GLY A 150 -16.44 13.04 -12.24
CA GLY A 150 -15.11 13.31 -12.79
C GLY A 150 -14.77 14.79 -13.06
N ARG A 151 -15.59 15.74 -12.61
CA ARG A 151 -15.40 17.17 -12.91
C ARG A 151 -14.44 17.90 -11.96
N SER A 152 -14.23 17.39 -10.75
CA SER A 152 -13.55 18.12 -9.66
C SER A 152 -12.16 18.65 -10.03
N VAL A 153 -11.35 17.86 -10.73
CA VAL A 153 -10.01 18.28 -11.16
C VAL A 153 -10.11 19.46 -12.13
N GLY A 154 -10.91 19.32 -13.20
CA GLY A 154 -11.10 20.37 -14.20
C GLY A 154 -11.79 21.62 -13.66
N ASP A 155 -12.68 21.50 -12.67
CA ASP A 155 -13.26 22.64 -11.96
C ASP A 155 -12.19 23.44 -11.21
N VAL A 156 -11.28 22.76 -10.49
CA VAL A 156 -10.16 23.41 -9.81
C VAL A 156 -9.17 24.03 -10.80
N GLU A 157 -8.84 23.34 -11.90
CA GLU A 157 -7.94 23.89 -12.93
C GLU A 157 -8.49 25.19 -13.53
N ARG A 158 -9.79 25.23 -13.86
CA ARG A 158 -10.44 26.44 -14.39
C ARG A 158 -10.43 27.58 -13.39
N GLU A 159 -10.66 27.26 -12.12
CA GLU A 159 -10.76 28.25 -11.07
C GLU A 159 -9.39 28.84 -10.70
N VAL A 160 -8.36 28.00 -10.60
CA VAL A 160 -6.99 28.40 -10.25
C VAL A 160 -6.23 28.96 -11.46
N GLY A 161 -6.64 28.58 -12.68
CA GLY A 161 -5.97 28.97 -13.93
C GLY A 161 -4.67 28.19 -14.21
N VAL A 162 -4.49 27.03 -13.57
CA VAL A 162 -3.29 26.18 -13.69
C VAL A 162 -3.75 24.74 -13.91
N ALA A 163 -3.20 24.08 -14.94
CA ALA A 163 -3.48 22.67 -15.22
C ALA A 163 -2.81 21.75 -14.20
N ALA A 164 -3.39 20.58 -13.94
CA ALA A 164 -2.77 19.56 -13.13
C ALA A 164 -1.43 19.09 -13.74
N GLY A 165 -0.41 18.98 -12.88
CA GLY A 165 0.97 18.72 -13.27
C GLY A 165 1.76 19.96 -13.67
N ALA A 166 1.18 21.17 -13.57
CA ALA A 166 1.82 22.42 -13.95
C ALA A 166 1.94 23.42 -12.80
N VAL A 167 2.70 24.48 -13.08
CA VAL A 167 2.85 25.67 -12.25
C VAL A 167 2.47 26.90 -13.07
N SER A 168 1.95 27.93 -12.42
CA SER A 168 1.62 29.22 -13.01
C SER A 168 2.85 29.88 -13.66
N THR A 169 2.61 30.81 -14.58
CA THR A 169 3.67 31.52 -15.32
C THR A 169 4.64 32.28 -14.41
N ASP A 170 4.13 32.85 -13.31
CA ASP A 170 4.90 33.52 -12.27
C ASP A 170 5.53 32.54 -11.25
N ARG A 171 5.29 31.23 -11.42
CA ARG A 171 5.85 30.11 -10.65
C ARG A 171 5.41 30.06 -9.18
N THR A 172 4.30 30.72 -8.83
CA THR A 172 3.82 30.84 -7.44
C THR A 172 2.76 29.79 -7.09
N VAL A 173 1.91 29.38 -8.04
CA VAL A 173 0.81 28.42 -7.82
C VAL A 173 1.03 27.17 -8.63
N SER A 174 0.94 26.00 -8.00
CA SER A 174 1.03 24.71 -8.69
C SER A 174 -0.18 23.85 -8.40
N VAL A 175 -0.55 23.00 -9.35
CA VAL A 175 -1.66 22.05 -9.21
C VAL A 175 -1.13 20.64 -9.48
N GLN A 176 -1.38 19.71 -8.57
CA GLN A 176 -1.07 18.29 -8.70
C GLN A 176 -2.37 17.50 -8.59
N GLU A 177 -2.66 16.64 -9.57
CA GLU A 177 -3.68 15.61 -9.38
C GLU A 177 -3.09 14.49 -8.53
N VAL A 178 -3.76 14.15 -7.42
CA VAL A 178 -3.41 13.01 -6.56
C VAL A 178 -4.50 11.96 -6.61
N ARG A 179 -4.18 10.68 -6.40
CA ARG A 179 -5.19 9.62 -6.50
C ARG A 179 -6.10 9.51 -5.31
N CYS A 180 -5.66 9.77 -4.09
CA CYS A 180 -6.55 9.71 -2.94
C CYS A 180 -6.02 10.65 -1.85
N LEU A 181 -6.92 11.42 -1.22
CA LEU A 181 -6.60 12.26 -0.06
C LEU A 181 -7.21 11.72 1.24
N GLY A 182 -7.90 10.58 1.22
CA GLY A 182 -8.54 9.99 2.40
C GLY A 182 -9.76 10.77 2.93
N TYR A 183 -10.31 11.71 2.16
CA TYR A 183 -11.54 12.46 2.49
C TYR A 183 -12.78 11.86 1.81
N CYS A 184 -12.77 10.56 1.52
CA CYS A 184 -13.79 9.92 0.69
C CYS A 184 -15.21 9.99 1.27
N TYR A 185 -15.37 10.13 2.59
CA TYR A 185 -16.67 10.35 3.26
C TYR A 185 -17.27 11.74 3.02
N SER A 186 -16.48 12.70 2.54
CA SER A 186 -16.90 14.07 2.26
C SER A 186 -16.38 14.60 0.92
N GLY A 187 -16.09 13.71 -0.03
CA GLY A 187 -15.60 14.09 -1.36
C GLY A 187 -16.54 15.05 -2.11
N PRO A 188 -16.06 15.76 -3.14
CA PRO A 188 -14.68 15.76 -3.63
C PRO A 188 -13.72 16.51 -2.68
N ALA A 189 -12.41 16.33 -2.83
CA ALA A 189 -11.42 16.88 -1.90
C ALA A 189 -10.15 17.42 -2.57
N ALA A 190 -9.49 18.37 -1.90
CA ALA A 190 -8.19 18.91 -2.24
C ALA A 190 -7.40 19.28 -0.97
N LEU A 191 -6.09 19.45 -1.09
CA LEU A 191 -5.25 20.13 -0.12
C LEU A 191 -4.69 21.41 -0.76
N VAL A 192 -4.79 22.54 -0.07
CA VAL A 192 -4.02 23.74 -0.38
C VAL A 192 -2.88 23.78 0.63
N ASP A 193 -1.68 23.51 0.16
CA ASP A 193 -0.53 23.09 0.94
C ASP A 193 -0.89 21.85 1.77
N ASP A 194 -0.98 21.98 3.10
CA ASP A 194 -1.46 20.93 4.00
C ASP A 194 -2.87 21.20 4.55
N SER A 195 -3.53 22.28 4.10
CA SER A 195 -4.88 22.64 4.55
C SER A 195 -5.94 21.93 3.72
N PRO A 196 -6.82 21.12 4.34
CA PRO A 196 -7.84 20.39 3.61
C PRO A 196 -9.01 21.26 3.13
N CYS A 197 -9.53 20.90 1.97
CA CYS A 197 -10.79 21.38 1.39
C CYS A 197 -11.62 20.15 1.01
N ALA A 198 -12.87 20.06 1.48
CA ALA A 198 -13.71 18.90 1.20
C ALA A 198 -15.19 19.28 1.00
N GLY A 199 -15.84 18.57 0.09
CA GLY A 199 -17.28 18.61 -0.15
C GLY A 199 -17.69 19.66 -1.17
N ALA A 200 -18.86 20.26 -0.93
CA ALA A 200 -19.47 21.22 -1.84
C ALA A 200 -18.58 22.45 -2.08
N ASP A 201 -18.65 22.99 -3.29
CA ASP A 201 -17.86 24.15 -3.75
C ASP A 201 -16.35 23.98 -3.54
N LEU A 202 -15.81 22.80 -3.87
CA LEU A 202 -14.37 22.52 -3.73
C LEU A 202 -13.51 23.57 -4.45
N ALA A 203 -13.89 23.97 -5.68
CA ALA A 203 -13.17 24.97 -6.43
C ALA A 203 -13.17 26.33 -5.72
N GLY A 204 -14.33 26.80 -5.23
CA GLY A 204 -14.42 28.02 -4.42
C GLY A 204 -13.59 27.97 -3.14
N GLN A 205 -13.54 26.82 -2.45
CA GLN A 205 -12.67 26.62 -1.29
C GLN A 205 -11.18 26.72 -1.66
N VAL A 206 -10.78 26.06 -2.74
CA VAL A 206 -9.40 26.09 -3.26
C VAL A 206 -9.02 27.47 -3.77
N ALA A 207 -9.96 28.30 -4.19
CA ALA A 207 -9.73 29.68 -4.62
C ALA A 207 -9.86 30.71 -3.49
N ASP A 208 -10.05 30.25 -2.26
CA ASP A 208 -10.31 31.09 -1.08
C ASP A 208 -11.54 32.01 -1.25
N ARG A 209 -12.48 31.65 -2.13
CA ARG A 209 -13.80 32.29 -2.31
C ARG A 209 -14.87 31.71 -1.38
N ALA A 210 -14.62 30.52 -0.84
CA ALA A 210 -15.42 29.86 0.18
C ALA A 210 -14.54 29.40 1.34
N ALA A 211 -15.13 29.23 2.52
CA ALA A 211 -14.41 28.73 3.68
C ALA A 211 -13.98 27.28 3.45
N ARG A 212 -12.69 27.00 3.64
CA ARG A 212 -12.14 25.64 3.58
C ARG A 212 -12.79 24.75 4.64
N ARG A 213 -13.08 23.51 4.29
CA ARG A 213 -13.77 22.55 5.15
C ARG A 213 -12.89 21.34 5.45
N ASP A 214 -12.85 20.99 6.73
CA ASP A 214 -12.20 19.80 7.28
C ASP A 214 -13.20 19.02 8.15
N PRO A 215 -14.16 18.31 7.55
CA PRO A 215 -15.14 17.57 8.33
C PRO A 215 -14.47 16.39 9.04
N PRO A 216 -14.79 16.13 10.32
CA PRO A 216 -14.28 14.94 11.00
C PRO A 216 -14.81 13.68 10.31
N ILE A 217 -14.04 12.59 10.39
CA ILE A 217 -14.47 11.28 9.89
C ILE A 217 -15.62 10.80 10.80
N PRO A 218 -16.84 10.58 10.28
CA PRO A 218 -17.89 9.94 11.07
C PRO A 218 -17.46 8.51 11.41
N ILE A 219 -17.62 8.11 12.67
CA ILE A 219 -17.30 6.76 13.14
C ILE A 219 -18.51 6.13 13.82
N ALA A 220 -18.67 4.83 13.67
CA ALA A 220 -19.65 4.06 14.41
C ALA A 220 -19.19 2.61 14.62
N ASP A 221 -19.49 2.06 15.78
CA ASP A 221 -19.37 0.63 16.03
C ASP A 221 -20.71 -0.05 15.80
N THR A 222 -20.65 -1.23 15.19
CA THR A 222 -21.83 -2.09 14.97
C THR A 222 -21.75 -3.42 15.71
N THR A 223 -20.65 -3.62 16.44
CA THR A 223 -20.33 -4.89 17.06
C THR A 223 -20.76 -4.97 18.52
N GLY A 224 -21.02 -3.83 19.17
CA GLY A 224 -21.37 -3.70 20.57
C GLY A 224 -20.18 -3.77 21.53
N ASP A 225 -19.01 -4.16 21.02
CA ASP A 225 -17.74 -4.31 21.74
C ASP A 225 -16.60 -3.99 20.76
N PRO A 226 -16.34 -2.70 20.47
CA PRO A 226 -15.36 -2.31 19.45
C PRO A 226 -13.94 -2.75 19.83
N ILE A 227 -13.11 -3.09 18.83
CA ILE A 227 -11.68 -3.37 19.02
C ILE A 227 -10.85 -2.16 18.61
N LEU A 228 -11.09 -1.67 17.38
CA LEU A 228 -10.29 -0.61 16.78
C LEU A 228 -10.81 0.77 17.14
N LEU A 229 -12.13 0.91 17.33
CA LEU A 229 -12.78 2.17 17.68
C LEU A 229 -12.97 2.37 19.18
N GLU A 230 -12.60 1.41 20.04
CA GLU A 230 -12.85 1.48 21.49
C GLU A 230 -12.34 2.78 22.11
N GLY A 231 -11.05 3.08 21.95
CA GLY A 231 -10.44 4.30 22.50
C GLY A 231 -11.05 5.58 21.92
N LEU A 232 -11.44 5.56 20.64
CA LEU A 232 -12.06 6.71 19.98
C LEU A 232 -13.49 6.98 20.48
N LEU A 233 -14.23 5.94 20.81
CA LEU A 233 -15.62 6.04 21.27
C LEU A 233 -15.74 6.28 22.77
N THR A 234 -14.80 5.74 23.57
CA THR A 234 -14.85 5.79 25.03
C THR A 234 -13.90 6.83 25.64
N GLY A 235 -12.91 7.31 24.88
CA GLY A 235 -11.85 8.19 25.37
C GLY A 235 -10.78 7.47 26.22
N GLN A 236 -10.71 6.13 26.15
CA GLN A 236 -9.67 5.38 26.84
C GLN A 236 -8.26 5.79 26.36
N PRO A 237 -7.30 5.99 27.28
CA PRO A 237 -5.92 6.32 26.92
C PRO A 237 -5.23 5.15 26.21
N GLY A 238 -4.26 5.45 25.34
CA GLY A 238 -3.38 4.43 24.77
C GLY A 238 -2.35 3.90 25.79
N TRP A 239 -1.48 2.99 25.35
CA TRP A 239 -0.38 2.43 26.13
C TRP A 239 -0.80 1.64 27.39
N GLN A 240 -2.02 1.08 27.40
CA GLN A 240 -2.56 0.36 28.56
C GLN A 240 -1.97 -1.04 28.72
N VAL A 241 -1.58 -1.67 27.61
CA VAL A 241 -1.12 -3.05 27.55
C VAL A 241 0.40 -3.12 27.62
N TRP A 242 1.07 -2.16 27.00
CA TRP A 242 2.51 -2.13 26.82
C TRP A 242 3.33 -2.26 28.10
N PRO A 243 3.07 -1.52 29.21
CA PRO A 243 3.87 -1.62 30.43
C PRO A 243 3.86 -3.03 31.03
N ARG A 244 2.70 -3.68 31.06
CA ARG A 244 2.58 -5.08 31.51
C ARG A 244 3.27 -6.03 30.54
N ALA A 245 3.03 -5.85 29.24
CA ALA A 245 3.55 -6.73 28.21
C ALA A 245 5.09 -6.77 28.23
N VAL A 246 5.75 -5.62 28.22
CA VAL A 246 7.22 -5.56 28.22
C VAL A 246 7.85 -6.05 29.52
N ALA A 247 7.14 -5.95 30.64
CA ALA A 247 7.62 -6.39 31.95
C ALA A 247 7.44 -7.91 32.19
N THR A 248 6.41 -8.52 31.60
CA THR A 248 5.96 -9.86 32.01
C THR A 248 5.81 -10.87 30.88
N LEU A 249 5.61 -10.42 29.63
CA LEU A 249 5.38 -11.31 28.50
C LEU A 249 6.67 -11.52 27.71
N SER A 250 6.90 -12.76 27.31
CA SER A 250 7.91 -13.11 26.34
C SER A 250 7.44 -12.81 24.90
N PRO A 251 8.37 -12.59 23.95
CA PRO A 251 8.03 -12.48 22.53
C PRO A 251 7.19 -13.65 22.01
N ASP A 252 7.44 -14.86 22.52
CA ASP A 252 6.77 -16.10 22.09
C ASP A 252 5.32 -16.16 22.56
N GLU A 253 5.03 -15.66 23.77
CA GLU A 253 3.66 -15.55 24.27
C GLU A 253 2.84 -14.56 23.44
N ILE A 254 3.41 -13.40 23.09
CA ILE A 254 2.73 -12.42 22.22
C ILE A 254 2.45 -13.04 20.84
N ARG A 255 3.42 -13.72 20.22
CA ARG A 255 3.20 -14.44 18.95
C ARG A 255 2.17 -15.54 19.08
N THR A 256 2.11 -16.23 20.21
CA THR A 256 1.13 -17.29 20.46
C THR A 256 -0.28 -16.72 20.54
N GLU A 257 -0.50 -15.66 21.32
CA GLU A 257 -1.82 -15.01 21.41
C GLU A 257 -2.28 -14.47 20.05
N VAL A 258 -1.39 -13.83 19.28
CA VAL A 258 -1.70 -13.35 17.93
C VAL A 258 -1.87 -14.51 16.93
N GLY A 259 -1.23 -15.65 17.15
CA GLY A 259 -1.44 -16.87 16.37
C GLY A 259 -2.82 -17.47 16.64
N VAL A 260 -3.19 -17.59 17.92
CA VAL A 260 -4.51 -18.11 18.36
C VAL A 260 -5.65 -17.20 17.89
N SER A 261 -5.43 -15.88 17.84
CA SER A 261 -6.43 -14.94 17.31
C SER A 261 -6.76 -15.15 15.84
N GLY A 262 -5.87 -15.79 15.08
CA GLY A 262 -6.00 -15.92 13.63
C GLY A 262 -5.89 -14.59 12.90
N LEU A 263 -5.27 -13.55 13.50
CA LEU A 263 -5.12 -12.24 12.87
C LEU A 263 -4.39 -12.34 11.53
N ARG A 264 -5.02 -11.80 10.49
CA ARG A 264 -4.48 -11.71 9.13
C ARG A 264 -4.29 -10.26 8.72
N GLY A 265 -3.33 -10.00 7.84
CA GLY A 265 -3.05 -8.65 7.35
C GLY A 265 -4.27 -7.98 6.73
N ARG A 266 -4.62 -6.79 7.23
CA ARG A 266 -5.81 -6.00 6.84
C ARG A 266 -5.61 -5.08 5.62
N GLY A 267 -4.40 -5.04 5.09
CA GLY A 267 -4.05 -4.33 3.84
C GLY A 267 -4.24 -5.15 2.55
N GLY A 268 -5.12 -6.15 2.55
CA GLY A 268 -5.53 -6.89 1.35
C GLY A 268 -4.83 -8.22 1.04
N ALA A 269 -3.59 -8.45 1.52
CA ALA A 269 -2.88 -9.72 1.26
C ALA A 269 -3.30 -10.88 2.19
N ALA A 270 -3.99 -10.58 3.30
CA ALA A 270 -4.53 -11.54 4.26
C ALA A 270 -3.54 -12.65 4.72
N TYR A 271 -2.26 -12.33 4.86
CA TYR A 271 -1.28 -13.28 5.41
C TYR A 271 -1.33 -13.29 6.94
N GLU A 272 -1.09 -14.44 7.57
CA GLU A 272 -1.11 -14.61 9.03
C GLU A 272 -0.01 -13.79 9.71
N ALA A 273 -0.41 -12.91 10.64
CA ALA A 273 0.51 -11.97 11.28
C ALA A 273 1.59 -12.70 12.10
N ALA A 274 1.19 -13.65 12.96
CA ALA A 274 2.11 -14.40 13.81
C ALA A 274 3.14 -15.22 13.01
N ALA A 275 2.71 -15.85 11.91
CA ALA A 275 3.60 -16.61 11.03
C ALA A 275 4.65 -15.68 10.36
N LYS A 276 4.24 -14.46 9.97
CA LYS A 276 5.14 -13.46 9.40
C LYS A 276 6.18 -12.99 10.43
N TRP A 277 5.76 -12.79 11.68
CA TRP A 277 6.65 -12.40 12.78
C TRP A 277 7.62 -13.50 13.17
N ALA A 278 7.15 -14.75 13.20
CA ALA A 278 8.00 -15.91 13.45
C ALA A 278 9.13 -16.06 12.43
N ALA A 279 8.90 -15.64 11.17
CA ALA A 279 9.91 -15.72 10.12
C ALA A 279 11.13 -14.80 10.33
N VAL A 280 11.01 -13.77 11.17
CA VAL A 280 12.12 -12.86 11.54
C VAL A 280 12.59 -13.02 12.99
N ALA A 281 11.87 -13.81 13.79
CA ALA A 281 12.08 -13.93 15.22
C ALA A 281 13.51 -14.38 15.55
N GLY A 282 14.08 -13.77 16.60
CA GLY A 282 15.43 -14.08 17.07
C GLY A 282 16.57 -13.46 16.25
N HIS A 283 16.28 -12.74 15.16
CA HIS A 283 17.30 -12.02 14.41
C HIS A 283 17.57 -10.64 15.03
N PRO A 284 18.79 -10.35 15.54
CA PRO A 284 19.06 -9.13 16.31
C PRO A 284 18.96 -7.84 15.50
N ALA A 285 19.05 -7.93 14.17
CA ALA A 285 18.88 -6.79 13.27
C ALA A 285 17.47 -6.69 12.66
N ALA A 286 16.48 -7.45 13.14
CA ALA A 286 15.14 -7.42 12.58
C ALA A 286 14.53 -6.01 12.65
N VAL A 287 13.80 -5.63 11.60
CA VAL A 287 13.11 -4.34 11.50
C VAL A 287 11.61 -4.56 11.32
N LEU A 288 10.81 -3.79 12.04
CA LEU A 288 9.36 -3.76 11.84
C LEU A 288 8.97 -2.52 11.03
N VAL A 289 8.10 -2.67 10.05
CA VAL A 289 7.56 -1.57 9.27
C VAL A 289 6.05 -1.58 9.38
N ALA A 290 5.47 -0.49 9.87
CA ALA A 290 4.06 -0.21 9.75
C ALA A 290 3.79 0.51 8.43
N ASN A 291 3.00 -0.11 7.56
CA ASN A 291 2.59 0.43 6.28
C ASN A 291 1.30 1.24 6.44
N GLY A 292 1.44 2.57 6.51
CA GLY A 292 0.36 3.55 6.45
C GLY A 292 0.26 4.25 5.08
N ASP A 293 0.75 3.60 4.02
CA ASP A 293 0.51 4.03 2.63
C ASP A 293 -0.87 3.57 2.17
N GLU A 294 -1.91 4.14 2.76
CA GLU A 294 -3.32 3.85 2.46
C GLU A 294 -3.71 4.49 1.13
N GLY A 295 -3.20 3.93 0.03
CA GLY A 295 -3.34 4.48 -1.31
C GLY A 295 -4.73 4.31 -1.93
N ASP A 296 -5.51 3.31 -1.51
CA ASP A 296 -6.79 2.92 -2.13
C ASP A 296 -7.86 4.02 -2.04
N PRO A 297 -8.28 4.63 -3.17
CA PRO A 297 -9.46 5.48 -3.20
C PRO A 297 -10.69 4.78 -2.61
N GLY A 298 -11.29 5.41 -1.60
CA GLY A 298 -12.42 4.86 -0.84
C GLY A 298 -12.03 4.37 0.56
N SER A 299 -10.74 4.17 0.84
CA SER A 299 -10.25 3.85 2.19
C SER A 299 -9.75 5.09 2.93
N PHE A 300 -10.03 5.14 4.23
CA PHE A 300 -9.55 6.16 5.16
C PHE A 300 -9.48 5.65 6.61
N ALA A 301 -9.43 4.33 6.80
CA ALA A 301 -9.36 3.66 8.09
C ALA A 301 -7.98 3.84 8.74
N ASP A 302 -6.91 3.64 7.97
CA ASP A 302 -5.56 3.86 8.49
C ASP A 302 -5.35 5.35 8.82
N ARG A 303 -5.88 6.26 7.99
CA ARG A 303 -5.89 7.70 8.29
C ARG A 303 -6.56 8.01 9.61
N LEU A 304 -7.76 7.46 9.83
CA LEU A 304 -8.51 7.62 11.07
C LEU A 304 -7.65 7.22 12.27
N LEU A 305 -7.07 6.03 12.22
CA LEU A 305 -6.25 5.50 13.32
C LEU A 305 -4.99 6.35 13.55
N MET A 306 -4.25 6.72 12.50
CA MET A 306 -3.03 7.50 12.65
C MET A 306 -3.29 8.95 13.10
N GLU A 307 -4.42 9.55 12.73
CA GLU A 307 -4.75 10.93 13.10
C GLU A 307 -5.42 11.04 14.48
N GLN A 308 -6.33 10.12 14.80
CA GLN A 308 -7.19 10.22 15.98
C GLN A 308 -6.80 9.23 17.10
N ALA A 309 -6.15 8.12 16.78
CA ALA A 309 -5.67 7.13 17.74
C ALA A 309 -4.17 6.78 17.53
N PRO A 310 -3.25 7.76 17.40
CA PRO A 310 -1.84 7.47 17.12
C PRO A 310 -1.18 6.60 18.20
N ASP A 311 -1.59 6.74 19.46
CA ASP A 311 -1.05 5.94 20.56
C ASP A 311 -1.46 4.45 20.46
N LEU A 312 -2.67 4.14 19.97
CA LEU A 312 -3.09 2.76 19.68
C LEU A 312 -2.23 2.12 18.58
N VAL A 313 -1.96 2.89 17.51
CA VAL A 313 -1.09 2.44 16.41
C VAL A 313 0.32 2.16 16.92
N LEU A 314 0.90 3.10 17.68
CA LEU A 314 2.27 2.97 18.19
C LEU A 314 2.40 1.85 19.23
N GLU A 315 1.40 1.64 20.08
CA GLU A 315 1.37 0.51 21.02
C GLU A 315 1.34 -0.83 20.27
N GLY A 316 0.53 -0.93 19.21
CA GLY A 316 0.50 -2.09 18.33
C GLY A 316 1.85 -2.35 17.65
N VAL A 317 2.51 -1.30 17.15
CA VAL A 317 3.87 -1.34 16.60
C VAL A 317 4.86 -1.86 17.66
N ALA A 318 4.77 -1.38 18.89
CA ALA A 318 5.67 -1.77 19.97
C ALA A 318 5.52 -3.25 20.37
N LEU A 319 4.28 -3.72 20.51
CA LEU A 319 3.99 -5.13 20.81
C LEU A 319 4.47 -6.06 19.69
N ALA A 320 4.23 -5.69 18.43
CA ALA A 320 4.71 -6.47 17.28
C ALA A 320 6.24 -6.47 17.18
N ALA A 321 6.89 -5.33 17.47
CA ALA A 321 8.35 -5.24 17.48
C ALA A 321 8.96 -6.12 18.58
N LEU A 322 8.37 -6.11 19.79
CA LEU A 322 8.74 -7.01 20.88
C LEU A 322 8.58 -8.48 20.49
N ALA A 323 7.45 -8.83 19.87
CA ALA A 323 7.18 -10.19 19.38
C ALA A 323 8.19 -10.69 18.32
N CYS A 324 8.72 -9.77 17.51
CA CYS A 324 9.76 -10.04 16.51
C CYS A 324 11.18 -10.01 17.08
N GLY A 325 11.39 -9.40 18.25
CA GLY A 325 12.73 -9.06 18.77
C GLY A 325 13.39 -7.88 18.03
N ALA A 326 12.59 -7.05 17.35
CA ALA A 326 13.08 -5.87 16.64
C ALA A 326 13.32 -4.71 17.61
N ARG A 327 14.47 -4.02 17.45
CA ARG A 327 14.81 -2.80 18.21
C ARG A 327 14.50 -1.52 17.44
N GLN A 328 14.11 -1.65 16.19
CA GLN A 328 13.81 -0.54 15.29
C GLN A 328 12.48 -0.80 14.60
N ALA A 329 11.64 0.23 14.56
CA ALA A 329 10.45 0.25 13.75
C ALA A 329 10.35 1.53 12.91
N VAL A 330 9.77 1.41 11.73
CA VAL A 330 9.46 2.53 10.85
C VAL A 330 7.96 2.54 10.59
N VAL A 331 7.29 3.66 10.87
CA VAL A 331 5.92 3.90 10.44
C VAL A 331 5.99 4.76 9.17
N LEU A 332 5.66 4.17 8.03
CA LEU A 332 5.51 4.92 6.78
C LEU A 332 4.11 5.55 6.76
N VAL A 333 4.05 6.86 6.54
CA VAL A 333 2.82 7.62 6.32
C VAL A 333 2.88 8.22 4.92
N ARG A 334 1.83 8.05 4.12
CA ARG A 334 1.77 8.69 2.81
C ARG A 334 1.80 10.23 2.91
N SER A 335 2.35 10.89 1.91
CA SER A 335 2.50 12.35 1.87
C SER A 335 1.18 13.11 1.82
N GLU A 336 0.10 12.46 1.37
CA GLU A 336 -1.24 13.01 1.36
C GLU A 336 -1.88 13.10 2.76
N TYR A 337 -1.26 12.51 3.79
CA TYR A 337 -1.71 12.56 5.19
C TYR A 337 -0.73 13.36 6.08
N PRO A 338 -0.49 14.66 5.83
CA PRO A 338 0.45 15.46 6.60
C PRO A 338 0.06 15.57 8.09
N ARG A 339 -1.25 15.60 8.39
CA ARG A 339 -1.77 15.59 9.76
C ARG A 339 -1.43 14.29 10.49
N ALA A 340 -1.62 13.13 9.86
CA ALA A 340 -1.25 11.83 10.44
C ALA A 340 0.24 11.78 10.80
N ALA A 341 1.11 12.20 9.87
CA ALA A 341 2.56 12.23 10.12
C ALA A 341 2.92 13.14 11.31
N THR A 342 2.28 14.30 11.41
CA THR A 342 2.48 15.24 12.53
C THR A 342 2.02 14.64 13.85
N ARG A 343 0.82 14.07 13.91
CA ARG A 343 0.25 13.44 15.11
C ARG A 343 1.07 12.27 15.60
N LEU A 344 1.54 11.41 14.70
CA LEU A 344 2.41 10.30 15.04
C LEU A 344 3.77 10.76 15.57
N ARG A 345 4.39 11.78 14.97
CA ARG A 345 5.66 12.35 15.48
C ARG A 345 5.49 12.96 16.88
N GLU A 346 4.37 13.63 17.13
CA GLU A 346 4.00 14.11 18.47
C GLU A 346 3.81 12.95 19.45
N ALA A 347 3.09 11.91 19.06
CA ALA A 347 2.84 10.73 19.90
C ALA A 347 4.13 9.96 20.23
N VAL A 348 5.04 9.78 19.26
CA VAL A 348 6.37 9.19 19.51
C VAL A 348 7.14 9.99 20.56
N ARG A 349 7.16 11.33 20.45
CA ARG A 349 7.84 12.19 21.45
C ARG A 349 7.23 12.07 22.85
N ARG A 350 5.90 12.00 22.95
CA ARG A 350 5.22 11.77 24.23
C ARG A 350 5.57 10.40 24.81
N ALA A 351 5.45 9.34 24.01
CA ALA A 351 5.78 7.99 24.41
C ALA A 351 7.25 7.84 24.85
N GLN A 352 8.19 8.56 24.23
CA GLN A 352 9.58 8.63 24.70
C GLN A 352 9.69 9.33 26.07
N ALA A 353 9.01 10.45 26.27
CA ALA A 353 9.00 11.18 27.54
C ALA A 353 8.38 10.36 28.69
N ASP A 354 7.35 9.57 28.39
CA ASP A 354 6.66 8.70 29.34
C ASP A 354 7.38 7.34 29.55
N GLY A 355 8.54 7.14 28.92
CA GLY A 355 9.36 5.93 29.06
C GLY A 355 8.80 4.70 28.35
N HIS A 356 7.82 4.85 27.46
CA HIS A 356 7.28 3.78 26.62
C HIS A 356 8.21 3.39 25.47
N LEU A 357 9.07 4.31 25.01
CA LEU A 357 10.03 4.10 23.92
C LEU A 357 11.43 4.53 24.35
N GLY A 358 12.46 4.06 23.64
CA GLY A 358 13.87 4.33 23.92
C GLY A 358 14.60 3.11 24.48
N GLU A 359 15.62 3.35 25.30
CA GLU A 359 16.45 2.29 25.89
C GLU A 359 15.89 1.81 27.24
N ARG A 360 15.95 0.50 27.49
CA ARG A 360 15.56 -0.11 28.78
C ARG A 360 14.15 0.29 29.24
N ILE A 361 13.19 0.13 28.34
CA ILE A 361 11.79 0.54 28.49
C ILE A 361 11.21 -0.03 29.79
N HIS A 362 10.63 0.85 30.63
CA HIS A 362 10.08 0.50 31.95
C HIS A 362 11.04 -0.28 32.87
N GLY A 363 12.36 -0.08 32.72
CA GLY A 363 13.38 -0.79 33.49
C GLY A 363 13.70 -2.21 32.99
N SER A 364 13.06 -2.66 31.91
CA SER A 364 13.31 -3.95 31.26
C SER A 364 14.63 -3.96 30.46
N THR A 365 14.94 -5.09 29.82
CA THR A 365 16.04 -5.20 28.84
C THR A 365 15.63 -4.81 27.42
N ALA A 366 14.35 -4.53 27.19
CA ALA A 366 13.85 -4.16 25.87
C ALA A 366 14.19 -2.71 25.54
N SER A 367 14.53 -2.47 24.28
CA SER A 367 14.75 -1.14 23.73
C SER A 367 14.11 -1.07 22.35
N LEU A 368 13.42 0.04 22.06
CA LEU A 368 12.72 0.25 20.80
C LEU A 368 12.79 1.71 20.38
N ASP A 369 13.25 1.95 19.17
CA ASP A 369 13.15 3.23 18.49
C ASP A 369 12.09 3.14 17.37
N ILE A 370 11.20 4.14 17.33
CA ILE A 370 10.17 4.24 16.29
C ILE A 370 10.39 5.52 15.50
N ARG A 371 10.59 5.39 14.19
CA ARG A 371 10.72 6.52 13.26
C ARG A 371 9.48 6.68 12.41
N ILE A 372 9.03 7.92 12.21
CA ILE A 372 7.98 8.24 11.24
C ILE A 372 8.63 8.68 9.92
N ALA A 373 8.40 7.91 8.86
CA ALA A 373 8.81 8.23 7.49
C ALA A 373 7.61 8.75 6.70
N THR A 374 7.84 9.65 5.75
CA THR A 374 6.79 10.16 4.85
C THR A 374 7.05 9.67 3.43
N GLY A 375 6.01 9.22 2.73
CA GLY A 375 6.06 8.88 1.32
C GLY A 375 6.22 10.11 0.42
N ALA A 376 6.14 9.92 -0.90
CA ALA A 376 6.30 10.99 -1.88
C ALA A 376 5.30 10.88 -3.06
N GLY A 377 4.09 10.39 -2.80
CA GLY A 377 3.01 10.28 -3.79
C GLY A 377 3.23 9.16 -4.81
N SER A 378 2.99 7.90 -4.40
CA SER A 378 2.95 6.74 -5.31
C SER A 378 2.03 5.67 -4.76
N TYR A 379 0.98 5.27 -5.50
CA TYR A 379 0.05 4.22 -5.06
C TYR A 379 0.72 2.86 -4.87
N VAL A 380 1.67 2.51 -5.73
CA VAL A 380 2.43 1.24 -5.62
C VAL A 380 3.40 1.27 -4.43
N GLY A 381 3.62 2.43 -3.81
CA GLY A 381 4.34 2.57 -2.55
C GLY A 381 3.80 1.67 -1.42
N GLY A 382 2.53 1.26 -1.50
CA GLY A 382 1.92 0.33 -0.53
C GLY A 382 2.28 -1.13 -0.76
N GLU A 383 2.87 -1.51 -1.91
CA GLU A 383 3.37 -2.87 -2.14
C GLU A 383 4.65 -3.09 -1.33
N GLU A 384 4.72 -4.20 -0.60
CA GLU A 384 5.76 -4.44 0.41
C GLU A 384 7.21 -4.19 -0.05
N THR A 385 7.57 -4.63 -1.25
CA THR A 385 8.94 -4.46 -1.78
C THR A 385 9.18 -3.08 -2.36
N ALA A 386 8.15 -2.48 -2.97
CA ALA A 386 8.18 -1.11 -3.45
C ALA A 386 8.30 -0.11 -2.29
N LEU A 387 7.60 -0.38 -1.19
CA LEU A 387 7.66 0.37 0.06
C LEU A 387 9.10 0.42 0.58
N ILE A 388 9.72 -0.76 0.70
CA ILE A 388 11.10 -0.88 1.18
C ILE A 388 12.05 -0.12 0.24
N ALA A 389 11.91 -0.30 -1.07
CA ALA A 389 12.74 0.41 -2.05
C ALA A 389 12.63 1.93 -1.91
N GLY A 390 11.42 2.45 -1.67
CA GLY A 390 11.20 3.88 -1.41
C GLY A 390 11.85 4.36 -0.11
N LEU A 391 11.74 3.58 0.98
CA LEU A 391 12.41 3.89 2.26
C LEU A 391 13.94 3.86 2.16
N GLU A 392 14.49 3.13 1.19
CA GLU A 392 15.92 3.06 0.87
C GLU A 392 16.37 4.13 -0.14
N GLY A 393 15.50 5.09 -0.51
CA GLY A 393 15.81 6.15 -1.46
C GLY A 393 15.89 5.69 -2.92
N GLY A 394 15.41 4.49 -3.21
CA GLY A 394 15.22 3.99 -4.57
C GLY A 394 13.89 4.42 -5.15
N ARG A 395 13.66 4.04 -6.42
CA ARG A 395 12.31 4.11 -7.01
C ARG A 395 11.41 3.11 -6.27
N GLY A 396 10.19 3.53 -5.95
CA GLY A 396 9.17 2.67 -5.31
C GLY A 396 8.58 1.61 -6.24
N CYS A 397 9.43 0.75 -6.80
CA CYS A 397 9.03 -0.29 -7.75
C CYS A 397 8.99 -1.67 -7.09
N SER A 398 8.04 -2.51 -7.49
CA SER A 398 8.00 -3.89 -6.98
C SER A 398 9.21 -4.70 -7.45
N HIS A 399 9.78 -5.50 -6.56
CA HIS A 399 10.88 -6.41 -6.85
C HIS A 399 10.44 -7.88 -6.92
N ALA A 400 11.15 -8.68 -7.70
CA ALA A 400 10.92 -10.12 -7.76
C ALA A 400 11.25 -10.76 -6.41
N ARG A 401 10.40 -11.71 -5.99
CA ARG A 401 10.62 -12.56 -4.82
C ARG A 401 10.83 -14.00 -5.30
N PRO A 402 11.76 -14.78 -4.71
CA PRO A 402 12.66 -14.47 -3.60
C PRO A 402 13.88 -13.58 -3.97
N PRO A 403 14.58 -12.98 -2.97
CA PRO A 403 14.35 -13.10 -1.52
C PRO A 403 13.09 -12.36 -1.05
N TYR A 404 12.45 -12.89 0.00
CA TYR A 404 11.34 -12.21 0.66
C TYR A 404 11.87 -11.19 1.68
N PRO A 405 11.12 -10.10 1.98
CA PRO A 405 11.51 -9.11 2.99
C PRO A 405 11.82 -9.69 4.36
N THR A 406 11.12 -10.76 4.77
CA THR A 406 11.38 -11.48 6.02
C THR A 406 12.74 -12.16 6.06
N SER A 407 13.39 -12.38 4.92
CA SER A 407 14.78 -12.85 4.86
C SER A 407 15.76 -11.70 4.62
N ARG A 408 15.40 -10.78 3.73
CA ARG A 408 16.22 -9.63 3.34
C ARG A 408 15.33 -8.50 2.83
N GLY A 409 15.00 -7.58 3.72
CA GLY A 409 14.17 -6.40 3.46
C GLY A 409 14.96 -5.11 3.67
N LEU A 410 14.40 -4.21 4.48
CA LEU A 410 14.92 -2.87 4.72
C LEU A 410 16.35 -2.92 5.27
N TRP A 411 17.24 -2.19 4.60
CA TRP A 411 18.68 -2.12 4.83
C TRP A 411 19.37 -3.49 4.80
N GLY A 412 18.82 -4.40 4.00
CA GLY A 412 19.27 -5.79 3.90
C GLY A 412 18.98 -6.64 5.13
N ALA A 413 18.21 -6.15 6.10
CA ALA A 413 17.86 -6.89 7.32
C ALA A 413 16.51 -7.63 7.18
N PRO A 414 16.30 -8.75 7.90
CA PRO A 414 14.99 -9.37 8.03
C PRO A 414 13.93 -8.35 8.45
N THR A 415 12.91 -8.17 7.62
CA THR A 415 11.91 -7.10 7.80
C THR A 415 10.51 -7.67 7.75
N VAL A 416 9.67 -7.26 8.70
CA VAL A 416 8.23 -7.51 8.66
C VAL A 416 7.50 -6.22 8.32
N VAL A 417 6.65 -6.27 7.31
CA VAL A 417 5.76 -5.16 6.95
C VAL A 417 4.33 -5.53 7.30
N ASN A 418 3.67 -4.75 8.15
CA ASN A 418 2.27 -4.94 8.50
C ASN A 418 1.50 -3.64 8.28
N ASN A 419 0.25 -3.72 7.82
CA ASN A 419 -0.61 -2.55 7.69
C ASN A 419 -0.99 -1.98 9.08
N VAL A 420 -1.26 -0.68 9.15
CA VAL A 420 -1.60 0.05 10.38
C VAL A 420 -2.77 -0.59 11.13
N GLU A 421 -3.92 -0.81 10.50
CA GLU A 421 -5.08 -1.46 11.13
C GLU A 421 -4.75 -2.85 11.70
N THR A 422 -3.88 -3.61 11.01
CA THR A 422 -3.42 -4.92 11.50
C THR A 422 -2.70 -4.78 12.84
N LEU A 423 -1.80 -3.80 12.95
CA LEU A 423 -1.04 -3.55 14.18
C LEU A 423 -1.92 -2.96 15.28
N ALA A 424 -2.87 -2.10 14.94
CA ALA A 424 -3.79 -1.48 15.89
C ALA A 424 -4.72 -2.48 16.59
N ALA A 425 -4.97 -3.66 16.02
CA ALA A 425 -5.73 -4.73 16.67
C ALA A 425 -4.92 -5.50 17.74
N VAL A 426 -3.58 -5.43 17.71
CA VAL A 426 -2.69 -6.23 18.56
C VAL A 426 -2.83 -5.93 20.06
N PRO A 427 -2.94 -4.65 20.51
CA PRO A 427 -3.12 -4.35 21.94
C PRO A 427 -4.35 -5.05 22.51
N TRP A 428 -5.49 -5.00 21.82
CA TRP A 428 -6.72 -5.65 22.26
C TRP A 428 -6.56 -7.18 22.35
N ILE A 429 -5.90 -7.79 21.36
CA ILE A 429 -5.63 -9.24 21.37
C ILE A 429 -4.76 -9.64 22.57
N VAL A 430 -3.73 -8.87 22.89
CA VAL A 430 -2.83 -9.17 24.02
C VAL A 430 -3.49 -8.91 25.38
N ALA A 431 -4.46 -7.98 25.43
CA ALA A 431 -5.24 -7.69 26.63
C ALA A 431 -6.30 -8.75 26.93
N HIS A 432 -7.04 -9.19 25.90
CA HIS A 432 -8.23 -10.04 26.05
C HIS A 432 -7.99 -11.52 25.69
N GLY A 433 -6.85 -11.82 25.08
CA GLY A 433 -6.47 -13.15 24.62
C GLY A 433 -6.92 -13.45 23.19
N GLY A 434 -6.13 -14.24 22.47
CA GLY A 434 -6.38 -14.59 21.08
C GLY A 434 -7.70 -15.31 20.86
N ALA A 435 -8.11 -16.17 21.79
CA ALA A 435 -9.37 -16.90 21.68
C ALA A 435 -10.60 -15.98 21.68
N ALA A 436 -10.56 -14.87 22.43
CA ALA A 436 -11.64 -13.88 22.44
C ALA A 436 -11.76 -13.17 21.08
N TYR A 437 -10.63 -12.86 20.45
CA TYR A 437 -10.61 -12.28 19.10
C TYR A 437 -11.08 -13.29 18.04
N ALA A 438 -10.66 -14.55 18.14
CA ALA A 438 -11.01 -15.62 17.23
C ALA A 438 -12.49 -16.04 17.30
N ALA A 439 -13.17 -15.74 18.41
CA ALA A 439 -14.61 -15.96 18.56
C ALA A 439 -15.46 -15.02 17.68
N ARG A 440 -14.86 -13.97 17.11
CA ARG A 440 -15.52 -12.94 16.30
C ARG A 440 -15.24 -13.15 14.81
N GLY A 441 -16.11 -12.62 13.97
CA GLY A 441 -15.96 -12.68 12.51
C GLY A 441 -16.49 -13.97 11.89
N ALA A 442 -15.86 -14.41 10.80
CA ALA A 442 -16.36 -15.53 9.98
C ALA A 442 -15.37 -16.71 9.93
N PRO A 443 -15.85 -17.93 9.61
CA PRO A 443 -14.97 -19.08 9.43
C PRO A 443 -13.84 -18.79 8.43
N GLY A 444 -12.58 -18.87 8.90
CA GLY A 444 -11.38 -18.61 8.10
C GLY A 444 -10.94 -17.14 8.03
N GLN A 445 -11.70 -16.22 8.62
CA GLN A 445 -11.38 -14.80 8.76
C GLN A 445 -11.96 -14.23 10.06
N THR A 446 -11.13 -14.20 11.10
CA THR A 446 -11.52 -13.80 12.45
C THR A 446 -11.45 -12.29 12.68
N GLY A 447 -12.15 -11.82 13.71
CA GLY A 447 -12.10 -10.45 14.22
C GLY A 447 -13.01 -9.45 13.51
N THR A 448 -12.65 -8.18 13.65
CA THR A 448 -13.36 -7.03 13.07
C THR A 448 -12.55 -6.37 11.94
N LYS A 449 -13.23 -5.55 11.14
CA LYS A 449 -12.69 -4.75 10.05
C LYS A 449 -13.32 -3.36 10.10
N LEU A 450 -12.51 -2.34 9.88
CA LEU A 450 -13.01 -1.00 9.57
C LEU A 450 -13.46 -0.93 8.11
N VAL A 451 -14.73 -0.61 7.89
CA VAL A 451 -15.33 -0.43 6.56
C VAL A 451 -15.57 1.05 6.32
N CYS A 452 -15.05 1.55 5.21
CA CYS A 452 -15.16 2.96 4.84
C CYS A 452 -16.24 3.17 3.78
N LEU A 453 -17.30 3.91 4.11
CA LEU A 453 -18.36 4.30 3.18
C LEU A 453 -18.06 5.69 2.58
N SER A 454 -18.05 5.78 1.26
CA SER A 454 -17.84 7.04 0.55
C SER A 454 -19.04 7.99 0.68
N GLU A 455 -18.81 9.26 0.38
CA GLU A 455 -19.76 10.37 0.37
C GLU A 455 -21.05 10.19 -0.44
N ARG A 456 -21.13 9.22 -1.38
CA ARG A 456 -22.37 8.94 -2.12
C ARG A 456 -23.43 8.30 -1.23
N PHE A 457 -23.03 7.60 -0.17
CA PHE A 457 -23.95 7.06 0.82
C PHE A 457 -24.58 8.18 1.64
N ALA A 458 -25.82 7.97 2.09
CA ALA A 458 -26.53 8.92 2.97
C ALA A 458 -25.79 9.09 4.30
N ASN A 459 -25.26 7.98 4.83
CA ASN A 459 -24.46 7.91 6.04
C ASN A 459 -23.02 7.46 5.67
N PRO A 460 -22.16 8.35 5.15
CA PRO A 460 -20.77 8.00 4.92
C PRO A 460 -20.01 7.97 6.25
N GLY A 461 -18.92 7.23 6.32
CA GLY A 461 -18.13 7.12 7.54
C GLY A 461 -17.27 5.87 7.60
N CYS A 462 -16.63 5.67 8.75
CA CYS A 462 -15.86 4.49 9.07
C CYS A 462 -16.62 3.66 10.11
N TYR A 463 -16.98 2.43 9.74
CA TYR A 463 -17.79 1.54 10.56
C TYR A 463 -16.95 0.35 11.00
N GLU A 464 -16.92 0.05 12.29
CA GLU A 464 -16.36 -1.22 12.76
C GLU A 464 -17.42 -2.30 12.65
N VAL A 465 -17.12 -3.35 11.87
CA VAL A 465 -17.99 -4.50 11.63
C VAL A 465 -17.22 -5.79 11.86
N GLU A 466 -17.91 -6.88 12.18
CA GLU A 466 -17.29 -8.21 12.18
C GLU A 466 -17.08 -8.73 10.75
N PHE A 467 -16.01 -9.50 10.54
CA PHE A 467 -15.82 -10.20 9.26
C PHE A 467 -17.03 -11.07 8.92
N GLY A 468 -17.42 -11.09 7.64
CA GLY A 468 -18.61 -11.80 7.18
C GLY A 468 -19.93 -11.04 7.33
N ALA A 469 -19.91 -9.81 7.85
CA ALA A 469 -21.07 -8.91 7.74
C ALA A 469 -21.56 -8.84 6.29
N GLY A 470 -22.88 -8.84 6.09
CA GLY A 470 -23.47 -8.84 4.75
C GLY A 470 -23.25 -7.52 4.03
N LEU A 471 -22.70 -7.56 2.80
CA LEU A 471 -22.43 -6.34 2.02
C LEU A 471 -23.70 -5.52 1.76
N ARG A 472 -24.85 -6.18 1.53
CA ARG A 472 -26.15 -5.52 1.40
C ARG A 472 -26.55 -4.73 2.64
N TRP A 473 -26.34 -5.29 3.83
CA TRP A 473 -26.64 -4.62 5.09
C TRP A 473 -25.70 -3.42 5.31
N VAL A 474 -24.40 -3.58 5.02
CA VAL A 474 -23.43 -2.49 5.15
C VAL A 474 -23.71 -1.35 4.15
N ALA A 475 -23.85 -1.66 2.86
CA ALA A 475 -24.06 -0.65 1.83
C ALA A 475 -25.49 -0.05 1.87
N GLY A 476 -26.48 -0.85 2.25
CA GLY A 476 -27.89 -0.45 2.30
C GLY A 476 -28.29 0.15 3.63
N ASP A 477 -28.32 -0.67 4.69
CA ASP A 477 -28.87 -0.30 5.98
C ASP A 477 -27.94 0.64 6.77
N LEU A 478 -26.65 0.30 6.91
CA LEU A 478 -25.69 1.20 7.57
C LEU A 478 -25.48 2.48 6.73
N GLY A 479 -25.26 2.32 5.43
CA GLY A 479 -25.08 3.43 4.49
C GLY A 479 -26.32 4.31 4.32
N GLY A 480 -27.51 3.85 4.72
CA GLY A 480 -28.77 4.59 4.60
C GLY A 480 -29.23 4.80 3.16
N GLY A 481 -28.81 3.95 2.23
CA GLY A 481 -28.96 4.16 0.79
C GLY A 481 -28.04 5.28 0.26
N LEU A 482 -28.37 5.83 -0.91
CA LEU A 482 -27.60 6.94 -1.50
C LEU A 482 -28.22 8.30 -1.19
N ARG A 483 -27.38 9.34 -1.18
CA ARG A 483 -27.81 10.73 -1.00
C ARG A 483 -28.83 11.16 -2.05
N ASP A 484 -29.67 12.11 -1.66
CA ASP A 484 -30.68 12.74 -2.52
C ASP A 484 -31.65 11.76 -3.21
N GLY A 485 -31.78 10.53 -2.66
CA GLY A 485 -32.62 9.49 -3.25
C GLY A 485 -32.08 8.92 -4.57
N ALA A 486 -30.78 9.10 -4.84
CA ALA A 486 -30.13 8.54 -6.02
C ALA A 486 -30.23 7.01 -6.05
N ARG A 487 -30.28 6.43 -7.25
CA ARG A 487 -30.35 4.97 -7.42
C ARG A 487 -28.96 4.41 -7.59
N LEU A 488 -28.66 3.36 -6.83
CA LEU A 488 -27.40 2.64 -6.91
C LEU A 488 -27.29 1.91 -8.24
N ALA A 489 -26.15 2.06 -8.93
CA ALA A 489 -25.80 1.27 -10.10
C ALA A 489 -24.84 0.14 -9.71
N VAL A 490 -23.68 0.50 -9.17
CA VAL A 490 -22.65 -0.46 -8.75
C VAL A 490 -21.96 0.02 -7.48
N VAL A 491 -21.44 -0.93 -6.70
CA VAL A 491 -20.55 -0.68 -5.57
C VAL A 491 -19.17 -1.19 -5.93
N GLN A 492 -18.17 -0.32 -5.85
CA GLN A 492 -16.77 -0.73 -5.85
C GLN A 492 -16.36 -1.14 -4.43
N VAL A 493 -15.68 -2.29 -4.32
CA VAL A 493 -15.22 -2.86 -3.05
C VAL A 493 -13.71 -3.00 -3.09
N GLY A 494 -13.02 -2.52 -2.04
CA GLY A 494 -11.59 -2.74 -1.86
C GLY A 494 -10.69 -1.92 -2.78
N GLY A 495 -11.15 -0.74 -3.18
CA GLY A 495 -10.41 0.20 -4.02
C GLY A 495 -10.54 -0.06 -5.53
N PRO A 496 -9.82 0.72 -6.37
CA PRO A 496 -9.95 0.73 -7.83
C PRO A 496 -9.78 -0.65 -8.47
N LEU A 497 -8.83 -1.43 -7.95
CA LEU A 497 -8.49 -2.76 -8.46
C LEU A 497 -9.12 -3.89 -7.60
N GLY A 498 -9.94 -3.52 -6.61
CA GLY A 498 -10.65 -4.45 -5.76
C GLY A 498 -11.78 -5.13 -6.52
N GLY A 499 -12.65 -4.37 -7.18
CA GLY A 499 -13.68 -4.89 -8.10
C GLY A 499 -15.05 -4.24 -7.88
N PHE A 500 -16.02 -4.61 -8.70
CA PHE A 500 -17.35 -4.00 -8.75
C PHE A 500 -18.46 -5.04 -8.63
N LEU A 501 -19.50 -4.72 -7.87
CA LEU A 501 -20.71 -5.52 -7.74
C LEU A 501 -21.93 -4.68 -8.10
N ALA A 502 -22.85 -5.27 -8.85
CA ALA A 502 -24.16 -4.69 -9.09
C ALA A 502 -25.02 -4.79 -7.82
N GLU A 503 -26.10 -3.99 -7.74
CA GLU A 503 -27.04 -4.03 -6.62
C GLU A 503 -27.62 -5.44 -6.35
N ALA A 504 -27.86 -6.21 -7.41
CA ALA A 504 -28.35 -7.59 -7.31
C ALA A 504 -27.32 -8.54 -6.66
N ASP A 505 -26.02 -8.21 -6.76
CA ASP A 505 -24.93 -9.05 -6.28
C ASP A 505 -24.54 -8.78 -4.82
N LEU A 506 -25.12 -7.78 -4.15
CA LEU A 506 -24.73 -7.36 -2.80
C LEU A 506 -25.13 -8.34 -1.69
N ASP A 507 -25.94 -9.36 -1.99
CA ASP A 507 -26.20 -10.46 -1.05
C ASP A 507 -25.00 -11.41 -1.01
N VAL A 508 -23.94 -10.95 -0.35
CA VAL A 508 -22.67 -11.64 -0.18
C VAL A 508 -22.03 -11.24 1.16
N PRO A 509 -21.52 -12.21 1.95
CA PRO A 509 -20.73 -11.90 3.13
C PRO A 509 -19.43 -11.18 2.74
N MET A 510 -19.03 -10.19 3.54
CA MET A 510 -17.75 -9.50 3.37
C MET A 510 -16.60 -10.37 3.90
N THR A 511 -16.32 -11.46 3.17
CA THR A 511 -15.12 -12.28 3.35
C THR A 511 -14.29 -12.31 2.06
N ASP A 512 -12.98 -12.55 2.16
CA ASP A 512 -12.12 -12.62 0.96
C ASP A 512 -12.60 -13.70 -0.01
N ARG A 513 -13.01 -14.86 0.52
CA ARG A 513 -13.45 -15.99 -0.30
C ARG A 513 -14.74 -15.65 -1.05
N ASP A 514 -15.73 -15.10 -0.35
CA ASP A 514 -17.06 -14.90 -0.91
C ASP A 514 -17.06 -13.73 -1.91
N LEU A 515 -16.26 -12.67 -1.65
CA LEU A 515 -16.05 -11.57 -2.60
C LEU A 515 -15.22 -12.00 -3.82
N ALA A 516 -14.18 -12.82 -3.64
CA ALA A 516 -13.37 -13.34 -4.75
C ALA A 516 -14.20 -14.19 -5.71
N ALA A 517 -15.19 -14.93 -5.22
CA ALA A 517 -16.14 -15.68 -6.06
C ALA A 517 -16.97 -14.76 -6.98
N ARG A 518 -17.12 -13.48 -6.61
CA ARG A 518 -17.73 -12.43 -7.44
C ARG A 518 -16.69 -11.55 -8.13
N GLY A 519 -15.41 -11.96 -8.21
CA GLY A 519 -14.35 -11.19 -8.86
C GLY A 519 -13.90 -9.94 -8.10
N ALA A 520 -14.45 -9.68 -6.91
CA ALA A 520 -14.07 -8.58 -6.05
C ALA A 520 -13.01 -8.99 -5.02
N ALA A 521 -12.41 -8.04 -4.33
CA ALA A 521 -11.51 -8.26 -3.22
C ALA A 521 -11.87 -7.28 -2.11
N LEU A 522 -11.84 -7.73 -0.86
CA LEU A 522 -12.16 -6.85 0.26
C LEU A 522 -11.15 -5.70 0.40
N GLY A 523 -9.86 -5.99 0.20
CA GLY A 523 -8.79 -5.00 0.30
C GLY A 523 -8.80 -4.30 1.66
N HIS A 524 -8.68 -2.97 1.65
CA HIS A 524 -8.85 -2.14 2.85
C HIS A 524 -10.32 -1.93 3.27
N ALA A 525 -11.28 -2.55 2.60
CA ALA A 525 -12.73 -2.43 2.83
C ALA A 525 -13.29 -1.01 2.64
N GLY A 526 -12.73 -0.25 1.68
CA GLY A 526 -13.39 0.93 1.13
C GLY A 526 -14.54 0.54 0.19
N LEU A 527 -15.71 1.11 0.41
CA LEU A 527 -16.91 0.96 -0.41
C LEU A 527 -17.23 2.29 -1.09
N VAL A 528 -17.16 2.31 -2.41
CA VAL A 528 -17.50 3.49 -3.23
C VAL A 528 -18.75 3.18 -4.04
N ALA A 529 -19.82 3.94 -3.80
CA ALA A 529 -21.05 3.79 -4.56
C ALA A 529 -21.02 4.64 -5.83
N PHE A 530 -21.55 4.09 -6.91
CA PHE A 530 -21.85 4.81 -8.15
C PHE A 530 -23.35 4.78 -8.37
N ASP A 531 -23.93 5.94 -8.64
CA ASP A 531 -25.34 6.03 -9.03
C ASP A 531 -25.54 5.91 -10.55
N THR A 532 -26.80 5.80 -10.96
CA THR A 532 -27.20 5.65 -12.37
C THR A 532 -26.96 6.89 -13.24
N GLY A 533 -26.54 8.02 -12.66
CA GLY A 533 -26.21 9.26 -13.37
C GLY A 533 -24.77 9.32 -13.88
N ILE A 534 -23.91 8.36 -13.52
CA ILE A 534 -22.54 8.27 -14.01
C ILE A 534 -22.49 7.33 -15.20
N ASP A 535 -21.93 7.81 -16.32
CA ASP A 535 -21.74 7.00 -17.52
C ASP A 535 -20.77 5.82 -17.24
N PRO A 536 -21.21 4.56 -17.45
CA PRO A 536 -20.37 3.38 -17.30
C PRO A 536 -19.07 3.43 -18.12
N ALA A 537 -19.09 4.04 -19.31
CA ALA A 537 -17.90 4.17 -20.15
C ALA A 537 -16.85 5.10 -19.52
N GLU A 538 -17.28 6.14 -18.79
CA GLU A 538 -16.38 7.00 -18.03
C GLU A 538 -15.76 6.27 -16.82
N VAL A 539 -16.51 5.37 -16.17
CA VAL A 539 -15.97 4.53 -15.08
C VAL A 539 -14.90 3.57 -15.63
N LEU A 540 -15.14 2.97 -16.80
CA LEU A 540 -14.16 2.10 -17.45
C LEU A 540 -12.90 2.88 -17.86
N ARG A 541 -13.08 4.07 -18.44
CA ARG A 541 -11.96 4.96 -18.80
C ARG A 541 -11.16 5.39 -17.57
N TYR A 542 -11.85 5.72 -16.49
CA TYR A 542 -11.23 6.02 -15.21
C TYR A 542 -10.33 4.87 -14.74
N LEU A 543 -10.85 3.63 -14.75
CA LEU A 543 -10.13 2.45 -14.28
C LEU A 543 -8.84 2.21 -15.08
N TRP A 544 -8.88 2.32 -16.41
CA TRP A 544 -7.69 2.19 -17.25
C TRP A 544 -6.70 3.34 -17.06
N ARG A 545 -7.19 4.57 -16.89
CA ARG A 545 -6.32 5.73 -16.58
C ARG A 545 -5.61 5.55 -15.25
N PHE A 546 -6.30 5.05 -14.23
CA PHE A 546 -5.71 4.72 -12.94
C PHE A 546 -4.64 3.62 -13.09
N ALA A 547 -4.95 2.55 -13.81
CA ALA A 547 -4.03 1.45 -14.04
C ALA A 547 -2.75 1.89 -14.79
N ASP A 548 -2.88 2.78 -15.78
CA ASP A 548 -1.75 3.33 -16.54
C ASP A 548 -0.87 4.23 -15.68
N ALA A 549 -1.49 5.18 -14.98
CA ALA A 549 -0.79 6.16 -14.16
C ALA A 549 -0.04 5.53 -12.98
N GLU A 550 -0.65 4.53 -12.31
CA GLU A 550 -0.08 3.96 -11.09
C GLU A 550 0.82 2.75 -11.34
N SER A 551 0.98 2.31 -12.59
CA SER A 551 1.95 1.26 -12.91
C SER A 551 3.38 1.73 -12.60
N CYS A 552 4.07 1.07 -11.66
CA CYS A 552 5.49 1.38 -11.35
C CYS A 552 6.46 1.16 -12.54
N GLY A 553 6.01 0.50 -13.61
CA GLY A 553 6.76 0.31 -14.85
C GLY A 553 7.78 -0.84 -14.82
N ALA A 554 7.86 -1.60 -13.72
CA ALA A 554 8.84 -2.67 -13.54
C ALA A 554 8.62 -3.90 -14.43
N CYS A 555 7.37 -4.30 -14.68
CA CYS A 555 7.04 -5.45 -15.52
C CYS A 555 6.30 -5.06 -16.80
N SER A 556 6.72 -5.67 -17.92
CA SER A 556 6.15 -5.37 -19.23
C SER A 556 4.65 -5.64 -19.34
N PRO A 557 4.09 -6.76 -18.80
CA PRO A 557 2.66 -7.00 -18.85
C PRO A 557 1.84 -5.85 -18.26
N CYS A 558 2.19 -5.40 -17.05
CA CYS A 558 1.51 -4.27 -16.40
C CYS A 558 1.70 -2.99 -17.18
N ARG A 559 2.95 -2.56 -17.41
CA ARG A 559 3.27 -1.27 -18.03
C ARG A 559 2.65 -1.09 -19.43
N VAL A 560 2.70 -2.14 -20.24
CA VAL A 560 2.21 -2.07 -21.63
C VAL A 560 0.72 -2.40 -21.69
N GLY A 561 0.24 -3.34 -20.87
CA GLY A 561 -1.16 -3.74 -20.84
C GLY A 561 -2.08 -2.65 -20.32
N SER A 562 -1.69 -1.94 -19.25
CA SER A 562 -2.44 -0.79 -18.74
C SER A 562 -2.58 0.31 -19.79
N ARG A 563 -1.47 0.64 -20.45
CA ARG A 563 -1.44 1.65 -21.51
C ARG A 563 -2.33 1.27 -22.68
N ARG A 564 -2.26 0.02 -23.13
CA ARG A 564 -3.09 -0.50 -24.23
C ARG A 564 -4.57 -0.40 -23.90
N GLY A 565 -4.97 -0.78 -22.68
CA GLY A 565 -6.36 -0.67 -22.25
C GLY A 565 -6.85 0.78 -22.26
N LEU A 566 -6.01 1.72 -21.80
CA LEU A 566 -6.32 3.17 -21.86
C LEU A 566 -6.44 3.68 -23.30
N ASP A 567 -5.54 3.29 -24.20
CA ASP A 567 -5.57 3.72 -25.60
C ASP A 567 -6.86 3.24 -26.31
N LEU A 568 -7.34 2.03 -26.03
CA LEU A 568 -8.60 1.51 -26.59
C LEU A 568 -9.81 2.37 -26.15
N VAL A 569 -9.98 2.60 -24.85
CA VAL A 569 -11.11 3.41 -24.33
C VAL A 569 -11.01 4.89 -24.70
N ALA A 570 -9.79 5.41 -24.89
CA ALA A 570 -9.56 6.77 -25.37
C ALA A 570 -9.91 6.94 -26.85
N ALA A 571 -9.68 5.90 -27.67
CA ALA A 571 -10.06 5.88 -29.07
C ALA A 571 -11.56 5.58 -29.30
N GLY A 572 -12.33 5.31 -28.24
CA GLY A 572 -13.72 4.85 -28.35
C GLY A 572 -13.82 3.48 -29.01
N GLN A 573 -12.78 2.66 -28.89
CA GLN A 573 -12.71 1.32 -29.46
C GLN A 573 -13.02 0.30 -28.37
N GLY A 574 -13.88 -0.68 -28.70
CA GLY A 574 -14.05 -1.88 -27.89
C GLY A 574 -12.80 -2.77 -27.89
N PRO A 575 -12.87 -3.94 -27.25
CA PRO A 575 -11.77 -4.89 -27.21
C PRO A 575 -11.17 -5.23 -28.58
N ASP A 576 -9.85 -5.23 -28.68
CA ASP A 576 -9.15 -5.68 -29.88
C ASP A 576 -9.11 -7.21 -30.02
N ALA A 577 -8.67 -7.70 -31.18
CA ALA A 577 -8.62 -9.14 -31.49
C ALA A 577 -7.75 -9.98 -30.55
N ASP A 578 -6.79 -9.37 -29.85
CA ASP A 578 -5.90 -10.03 -28.88
C ASP A 578 -6.30 -9.75 -27.42
N TYR A 579 -7.42 -9.08 -27.17
CA TYR A 579 -7.84 -8.62 -25.84
C TYR A 579 -7.76 -9.69 -24.76
N ALA A 580 -8.45 -10.82 -24.98
CA ALA A 580 -8.45 -11.94 -24.05
C ALA A 580 -7.03 -12.49 -23.78
N ARG A 581 -6.14 -12.45 -24.77
CA ARG A 581 -4.76 -12.93 -24.62
C ARG A 581 -3.94 -12.00 -23.75
N TRP A 582 -3.93 -10.70 -24.04
CA TRP A 582 -3.10 -9.78 -23.27
C TRP A 582 -3.67 -9.52 -21.87
N MET A 583 -4.99 -9.58 -21.68
CA MET A 583 -5.62 -9.57 -20.34
C MET A 583 -5.17 -10.77 -19.50
N ARG A 584 -5.10 -11.97 -20.09
CA ARG A 584 -4.54 -13.15 -19.42
C ARG A 584 -3.07 -12.97 -19.07
N VAL A 585 -2.26 -12.43 -19.99
CA VAL A 585 -0.84 -12.18 -19.72
C VAL A 585 -0.66 -11.15 -18.60
N LEU A 586 -1.45 -10.07 -18.61
CA LEU A 586 -1.48 -9.07 -17.55
C LEU A 586 -1.80 -9.71 -16.19
N GLU A 587 -2.79 -10.60 -16.15
CA GLU A 587 -3.22 -11.31 -14.93
C GLU A 587 -2.18 -12.30 -14.40
N THR A 588 -1.56 -13.09 -15.29
CA THR A 588 -0.70 -14.20 -14.85
C THR A 588 0.79 -13.85 -14.78
N ALA A 589 1.24 -12.86 -15.54
CA ALA A 589 2.67 -12.53 -15.70
C ALA A 589 3.08 -11.19 -15.09
N SER A 590 2.17 -10.46 -14.43
CA SER A 590 2.54 -9.29 -13.61
C SER A 590 3.28 -9.71 -12.34
N LEU A 591 4.28 -8.92 -11.95
CA LEU A 591 5.15 -9.21 -10.80
C LEU A 591 4.40 -9.10 -9.45
N CYS A 592 3.53 -8.11 -9.31
CA CYS A 592 2.82 -7.82 -8.06
C CYS A 592 1.29 -7.81 -8.26
N ALA A 593 0.56 -7.72 -7.15
CA ALA A 593 -0.90 -7.75 -7.14
C ALA A 593 -1.54 -6.64 -7.99
N PHE A 594 -0.92 -5.45 -8.06
CA PHE A 594 -1.40 -4.33 -8.88
C PHE A 594 -1.74 -4.78 -10.31
N GLY A 595 -0.74 -5.29 -11.05
CA GLY A 595 -0.94 -5.70 -12.44
C GLY A 595 -1.86 -6.91 -12.57
N ARG A 596 -1.82 -7.83 -11.59
CA ARG A 596 -2.67 -9.04 -11.61
C ARG A 596 -4.15 -8.75 -11.36
N ARG A 597 -4.47 -7.65 -10.68
CA ARG A 597 -5.84 -7.28 -10.29
C ARG A 597 -6.55 -6.38 -11.31
N ILE A 598 -5.82 -5.77 -12.25
CA ILE A 598 -6.46 -5.00 -13.34
C ILE A 598 -7.48 -5.86 -14.11
N PRO A 599 -7.16 -7.09 -14.57
CA PRO A 599 -8.11 -7.87 -15.36
C PRO A 599 -9.38 -8.30 -14.60
N PRO A 600 -9.30 -8.84 -13.38
CA PRO A 600 -10.49 -9.10 -12.56
C PRO A 600 -11.35 -7.84 -12.31
N ALA A 601 -10.73 -6.69 -12.03
CA ALA A 601 -11.44 -5.45 -11.78
C ALA A 601 -12.24 -5.01 -13.01
N VAL A 602 -11.62 -5.01 -14.20
CA VAL A 602 -12.28 -4.69 -15.48
C VAL A 602 -13.42 -5.67 -15.76
N ARG A 603 -13.19 -6.98 -15.64
CA ARG A 603 -14.27 -7.98 -15.88
C ARG A 603 -15.43 -7.82 -14.91
N SER A 604 -15.16 -7.54 -13.63
CA SER A 604 -16.21 -7.31 -12.64
C SER A 604 -17.03 -6.04 -12.94
N LEU A 605 -16.38 -4.97 -13.42
CA LEU A 605 -17.03 -3.73 -13.84
C LEU A 605 -17.97 -3.98 -15.03
N VAL A 606 -17.46 -4.65 -16.06
CA VAL A 606 -18.24 -5.01 -17.27
C VAL A 606 -19.46 -5.83 -16.88
N ARG A 607 -19.28 -6.87 -16.06
CA ARG A 607 -20.39 -7.70 -15.58
C ARG A 607 -21.40 -6.89 -14.75
N ALA A 608 -20.94 -6.00 -13.89
CA ALA A 608 -21.81 -5.21 -13.01
C ALA A 608 -22.68 -4.20 -13.78
N TYR A 609 -22.14 -3.59 -14.84
CA TYR A 609 -22.89 -2.69 -15.72
C TYR A 609 -23.63 -3.41 -16.87
N GLY A 610 -23.31 -4.67 -17.14
CA GLY A 610 -24.01 -5.54 -18.07
C GLY A 610 -24.12 -4.95 -19.47
N ALA A 611 -25.37 -4.76 -19.93
CA ALA A 611 -25.66 -4.27 -21.29
C ALA A 611 -24.95 -2.96 -21.66
N ALA A 612 -24.67 -2.09 -20.69
CA ALA A 612 -24.00 -0.81 -20.93
C ALA A 612 -22.52 -0.96 -21.33
N LEU A 613 -21.89 -2.10 -21.00
CA LEU A 613 -20.50 -2.40 -21.35
C LEU A 613 -20.37 -3.76 -22.08
N ALA A 614 -21.44 -4.25 -22.69
CA ALA A 614 -21.50 -5.61 -23.25
C ALA A 614 -20.43 -5.90 -24.31
N GLU A 615 -19.94 -4.88 -25.03
CA GLU A 615 -18.85 -5.04 -26.00
C GLU A 615 -17.53 -5.47 -25.35
N TRP A 616 -17.37 -5.27 -24.04
CA TRP A 616 -16.18 -5.63 -23.26
C TRP A 616 -16.28 -7.00 -22.57
N ASP A 617 -17.39 -7.71 -22.73
CA ASP A 617 -17.63 -9.03 -22.13
C ASP A 617 -17.10 -10.15 -23.05
N LEU A 618 -15.79 -10.44 -22.95
CA LEU A 618 -15.07 -11.39 -23.80
C LEU A 618 -14.25 -12.44 -23.04
#